data_AF-A0ABD6XJI2-F1
#
_entry.id   AF-A0ABD6XJI2-F1
#
_cell.length_a   1.000
_cell.length_b   1.000
_cell.length_c   1.000
_cell.angle_alpha   90.00
_cell.angle_beta   90.00
_cell.angle_gamma   90.00
#
_symmetry.space_group_name_H-M   'P 1'
#
loop_
_entity.id
_entity.type
_entity.pdbx_description
1 polymer ?
#
loop_
_entity_poly.entity_id
_entity_poly.type
_entity_poly.pdbx_seq_one_letter_code
_entity_poly.pdbx_strand_id
1 'polypeptide(L)'
;MTLLRKNTDIGRAVRPFSATDLAARLGRYGFTECSMLRAFILCICGDTPGTPELDYIRLKLRECLGRHDDGSAWFSDLREAERWAGAACRTTGGQAA
;
A
#
# COMPACT_ATOMS: atom_id res chain seq x y z
N MET A 1 -43.72 19.57 2.26
CA MET A 1 -43.49 18.64 3.38
C MET A 1 -43.51 17.23 2.80
N THR A 2 -42.49 16.37 2.83
CA THR A 2 -41.24 16.31 3.59
C THR A 2 -40.33 15.23 2.93
N LEU A 3 -39.03 15.50 2.89
CA LEU A 3 -37.87 14.59 2.76
C LEU A 3 -37.76 13.65 1.53
N LEU A 4 -37.11 14.16 0.47
CA LEU A 4 -36.22 13.32 -0.33
C LEU A 4 -34.95 13.09 0.50
N ARG A 5 -34.78 11.88 1.05
CA ARG A 5 -33.53 11.47 1.70
C ARG A 5 -32.41 11.50 0.66
N LYS A 6 -31.60 12.56 0.69
CA LYS A 6 -30.30 12.60 0.02
C LYS A 6 -29.36 11.72 0.82
N ASN A 7 -29.33 10.43 0.51
CA ASN A 7 -28.25 9.56 0.94
C ASN A 7 -26.99 10.01 0.21
N THR A 8 -26.28 10.97 0.81
CA THR A 8 -24.89 11.24 0.49
C THR A 8 -24.10 10.04 0.98
N ASP A 9 -24.04 8.99 0.15
CA ASP A 9 -22.92 8.07 0.19
C ASP A 9 -21.70 8.91 -0.18
N ILE A 10 -20.99 9.42 0.84
CA ILE A 10 -19.68 10.01 0.65
C ILE A 10 -18.81 8.82 0.29
N GLY A 11 -18.80 8.50 -1.00
CA GLY A 11 -17.85 7.60 -1.61
C GLY A 11 -16.50 8.01 -1.05
N ARG A 12 -15.99 7.19 -0.12
CA ARG A 12 -14.66 7.32 0.43
C ARG A 12 -13.77 7.30 -0.79
N ALA A 13 -13.32 8.46 -1.23
CA ALA A 13 -12.34 8.56 -2.28
C ALA A 13 -11.16 7.77 -1.77
N VAL A 14 -11.04 6.53 -2.25
CA VAL A 14 -9.92 5.65 -1.95
C VAL A 14 -8.73 6.43 -2.49
N ARG A 15 -8.03 7.12 -1.60
CA ARG A 15 -6.84 7.85 -1.99
C ARG A 15 -5.91 6.81 -2.61
N PRO A 16 -5.37 7.06 -3.81
CA PRO A 16 -4.44 6.13 -4.42
C PRO A 16 -3.32 5.89 -3.41
N PHE A 17 -3.10 4.62 -3.07
CA PHE A 17 -1.95 4.23 -2.27
C PHE A 17 -0.70 4.75 -3.01
N SER A 18 0.09 5.60 -2.36
CA SER A 18 1.38 6.05 -2.88
C SER A 18 2.50 5.42 -2.07
N ALA A 19 3.71 5.39 -2.62
CA ALA A 19 4.88 4.91 -1.89
C ALA A 19 5.07 5.72 -0.59
N THR A 20 4.92 7.04 -0.64
CA THR A 20 5.03 7.92 0.53
C THR A 20 3.96 7.63 1.58
N ASP A 21 2.71 7.39 1.17
CA ASP A 21 1.63 6.98 2.09
C ASP A 21 1.97 5.63 2.76
N LEU A 22 2.45 4.66 1.97
CA LEU A 22 2.91 3.38 2.49
C LEU A 22 4.03 3.56 3.53
N ALA A 23 5.03 4.40 3.28
CA ALA A 23 6.10 4.68 4.23
C ALA A 23 5.59 5.28 5.56
N ALA A 24 4.55 6.13 5.51
CA ALA A 24 3.90 6.66 6.70
C ALA A 24 3.16 5.56 7.48
N ARG A 25 2.44 4.66 6.78
CA ARG A 25 1.73 3.54 7.40
C ARG A 25 2.69 2.52 8.03
N LEU A 26 3.80 2.21 7.37
CA LEU A 26 4.82 1.28 7.87
C LEU A 26 5.42 1.73 9.22
N GLY A 27 5.50 3.04 9.47
CA GLY A 27 6.00 3.58 10.74
C GLY A 27 5.13 3.24 11.96
N ARG A 28 3.90 2.75 11.76
CA ARG A 28 3.04 2.28 12.86
C ARG A 28 3.39 0.87 13.33
N TYR A 29 4.14 0.12 12.51
CA TYR A 29 4.52 -1.25 12.81
C TYR A 29 5.92 -1.27 13.43
N GLY A 30 6.06 -1.93 14.58
CA GLY A 30 7.34 -2.10 15.28
C GLY A 30 8.24 -3.20 14.71
N PHE A 31 7.97 -3.67 13.48
CA PHE A 31 8.70 -4.78 12.86
C PHE A 31 9.92 -4.30 12.08
N THR A 32 11.00 -5.08 12.11
CA THR A 32 12.25 -4.79 11.39
C THR A 32 12.00 -4.71 9.88
N GLU A 33 11.18 -5.59 9.34
CA GLU A 33 10.76 -5.64 7.94
C GLU A 33 10.07 -4.35 7.52
N CYS A 34 9.18 -3.83 8.37
CA CYS A 34 8.49 -2.57 8.12
C CYS A 34 9.46 -1.38 8.16
N SER A 35 10.42 -1.39 9.10
CA SER A 35 11.45 -0.35 9.21
C SER A 35 12.39 -0.34 8.00
N MET A 36 12.85 -1.51 7.55
CA MET A 36 13.70 -1.65 6.36
C MET A 36 12.95 -1.24 5.09
N LEU A 37 11.71 -1.69 4.93
CA LEU A 37 10.89 -1.34 3.77
C LEU A 37 10.59 0.17 3.73
N ARG A 38 10.32 0.78 4.90
CA ARG A 38 10.14 2.23 5.01
C ARG A 38 11.40 2.98 4.59
N ALA A 39 12.58 2.54 5.03
CA ALA A 39 13.85 3.15 4.62
C ALA A 39 14.09 3.00 3.11
N PHE A 40 13.81 1.82 2.55
CA PHE A 40 13.89 1.59 1.10
C PHE A 40 13.01 2.58 0.32
N ILE A 41 11.75 2.74 0.73
CA ILE A 41 10.83 3.67 0.07
C ILE A 41 11.34 5.11 0.13
N LEU A 42 11.74 5.57 1.31
CA LEU A 42 12.15 6.97 1.52
C LEU A 42 13.49 7.31 0.86
N CYS A 43 14.38 6.33 0.71
CA CYS A 43 15.73 6.56 0.19
C CYS A 43 15.89 6.18 -1.29
N ILE A 44 15.10 5.24 -1.82
CA ILE A 44 15.33 4.62 -3.14
C ILE A 44 14.20 4.92 -4.12
N CYS A 45 12.93 4.79 -3.71
CA CYS A 45 11.80 4.80 -4.66
C CYS A 45 11.48 6.17 -5.27
N GLY A 46 11.90 7.27 -4.65
CA GLY A 46 11.41 8.61 -5.01
C GLY A 46 9.89 8.72 -4.92
N ASP A 47 9.29 9.62 -5.69
CA ASP A 47 7.82 9.85 -5.66
C ASP A 47 7.03 8.73 -6.35
N THR A 48 7.63 8.07 -7.36
CA THR A 48 6.96 7.05 -8.19
C THR A 48 7.84 5.82 -8.34
N PRO A 49 7.60 4.74 -7.58
CA PRO A 49 8.36 3.50 -7.72
C PRO A 49 8.11 2.86 -9.09
N GLY A 50 9.17 2.38 -9.74
CA GLY A 50 9.10 1.59 -10.96
C GLY A 50 8.71 0.13 -10.67
N THR A 51 8.65 -0.67 -11.73
CA THR A 51 8.29 -2.10 -11.64
C THR A 51 9.19 -2.87 -10.67
N PRO A 52 10.54 -2.75 -10.71
CA PRO A 52 11.42 -3.47 -9.78
C PRO A 52 11.20 -3.06 -8.32
N GLU A 53 10.99 -1.78 -8.06
CA GLU A 53 10.71 -1.26 -6.72
C GLU A 53 9.37 -1.79 -6.20
N LEU A 54 8.34 -1.81 -7.05
CA LEU A 54 7.01 -2.33 -6.71
C LEU A 54 7.05 -3.84 -6.39
N ASP A 55 7.84 -4.61 -7.15
CA ASP A 55 8.04 -6.03 -6.87
C ASP A 55 8.77 -6.26 -5.55
N TYR A 56 9.81 -5.47 -5.27
CA TYR A 56 10.52 -5.52 -3.99
C TYR A 56 9.61 -5.16 -2.82
N ILE A 57 8.82 -4.08 -2.95
CA ILE A 57 7.84 -3.65 -1.94
C ILE A 57 6.86 -4.79 -1.65
N ARG A 58 6.28 -5.38 -2.69
CA ARG A 58 5.32 -6.48 -2.56
C ARG A 58 5.95 -7.71 -1.89
N LEU A 59 7.18 -8.06 -2.27
CA LEU A 59 7.92 -9.16 -1.67
C LEU A 59 8.10 -8.95 -0.16
N LYS A 60 8.55 -7.76 0.27
CA LYS A 60 8.75 -7.46 1.69
C LYS A 60 7.45 -7.39 2.49
N LEU A 61 6.37 -6.90 1.89
CA LEU A 61 5.05 -6.95 2.52
C LEU A 61 4.58 -8.39 2.73
N ARG A 62 4.79 -9.28 1.75
CA ARG A 62 4.47 -10.72 1.88
C ARG A 62 5.28 -11.41 2.96
N GLU A 63 6.58 -11.14 3.03
CA GLU A 63 7.45 -11.67 4.10
C GLU A 63 6.95 -11.23 5.48
N CYS A 64 6.63 -9.94 5.65
CA CYS A 64 6.13 -9.39 6.91
C CYS A 64 4.78 -10.01 7.29
N LEU A 65 3.83 -10.07 6.34
CA LEU A 65 2.51 -10.66 6.58
C LEU A 65 2.63 -12.16 6.89
N GLY A 66 3.46 -12.91 6.15
CA GLY A 66 3.66 -14.34 6.40
C GLY A 66 4.23 -14.68 7.77
N ARG A 67 4.95 -13.74 8.42
CA ARG A 67 5.53 -13.91 9.77
C ARG A 67 4.61 -13.43 10.88
N HIS A 68 3.86 -12.36 10.65
CA HIS A 68 3.20 -11.62 11.74
C HIS A 68 1.69 -11.54 11.61
N ASP A 69 1.12 -11.71 10.42
CA ASP A 69 -0.32 -11.56 10.21
C ASP A 69 -1.09 -12.68 10.92
N ASP A 70 -1.94 -12.28 11.86
CA ASP A 70 -2.84 -13.14 12.61
C ASP A 70 -4.29 -13.08 12.08
N GLY A 71 -4.52 -12.40 10.96
CA GLY A 71 -5.84 -12.18 10.37
C GLY A 71 -6.61 -11.00 10.98
N SER A 72 -6.10 -10.37 12.03
CA SER A 72 -6.76 -9.24 12.67
C SER A 72 -6.82 -8.00 11.79
N ALA A 73 -7.69 -7.03 12.14
CA ALA A 73 -7.80 -5.76 11.42
C ALA A 73 -6.53 -4.90 11.49
N TRP A 74 -5.62 -5.18 12.45
CA TRP A 74 -4.34 -4.49 12.59
C TRP A 74 -3.47 -4.56 11.33
N PHE A 75 -3.55 -5.65 10.58
CA PHE A 75 -2.78 -5.88 9.35
C PHE A 75 -3.51 -5.48 8.06
N SER A 76 -4.70 -4.89 8.16
CA SER A 76 -5.52 -4.52 7.00
C SER A 76 -4.79 -3.59 6.03
N ASP A 77 -4.08 -2.60 6.55
CA ASP A 77 -3.28 -1.66 5.76
C ASP A 77 -2.14 -2.35 4.99
N LEU A 78 -1.44 -3.30 5.61
CA LEU A 78 -0.35 -4.03 4.95
C LEU A 78 -0.87 -4.97 3.85
N ARG A 79 -2.03 -5.59 4.08
CA ARG A 79 -2.70 -6.40 3.04
C ARG A 79 -3.19 -5.54 1.88
N GLU A 80 -3.70 -4.34 2.16
CA GLU A 80 -4.08 -3.38 1.12
C GLU A 80 -2.86 -2.93 0.30
N ALA A 81 -1.77 -2.61 0.97
CA ALA A 81 -0.51 -2.24 0.34
C ALA A 81 0.07 -3.35 -0.55
N GLU A 82 0.02 -4.62 -0.11
CA GLU A 82 0.51 -5.76 -0.91
C GLU A 82 -0.28 -5.89 -2.22
N ARG A 83 -1.61 -5.79 -2.14
CA ARG A 83 -2.49 -5.82 -3.32
C ARG A 83 -2.23 -4.65 -4.25
N TRP A 84 -2.06 -3.45 -3.69
CA TRP A 84 -1.72 -2.25 -4.46
C TRP A 84 -0.41 -2.42 -5.22
N ALA A 85 0.67 -2.82 -4.53
CA ALA A 85 1.99 -2.98 -5.15
C ALA A 85 1.95 -4.01 -6.29
N GLY A 86 1.21 -5.11 -6.10
CA GLY A 86 0.99 -6.10 -7.15
C GLY A 86 0.18 -5.58 -8.34
N ALA A 87 -0.81 -4.72 -8.11
CA ALA A 87 -1.60 -4.11 -9.19
C ALA A 87 -0.79 -3.06 -9.97
N ALA A 88 -0.05 -2.21 -9.26
CA ALA A 88 0.78 -1.16 -9.84
C ALA A 88 1.88 -1.74 -10.75
N CYS A 89 2.52 -2.84 -10.34
CA CYS A 89 3.53 -3.53 -11.14
C CYS A 89 2.99 -3.98 -12.52
N ARG A 90 1.73 -4.44 -12.58
CA ARG A 90 1.10 -4.85 -13.86
C ARG A 90 0.80 -3.67 -14.78
N THR A 91 0.55 -2.49 -14.22
CA THR A 91 0.26 -1.29 -15.01
C THR A 91 1.53 -0.63 -15.56
N THR A 92 2.65 -0.69 -14.83
CA THR A 92 3.93 -0.09 -15.26
C THR A 92 4.66 -0.94 -16.30
N GLY A 93 4.41 -2.26 -16.36
CA GLY A 93 4.96 -3.15 -17.39
C GLY A 93 4.31 -3.07 -18.77
N GLY A 94 3.19 -2.34 -18.92
CA GLY A 94 2.42 -2.24 -20.17
C GLY A 94 2.84 -1.12 -21.13
N GLN A 95 3.79 -0.26 -20.75
CA GLN A 95 4.39 0.75 -21.63
C GLN A 95 5.80 0.32 -22.05
N ALA A 96 5.88 -0.72 -22.87
CA ALA A 96 7.02 -0.94 -23.76
C ALA A 96 6.47 -0.76 -25.19
N ALA A 97 7.08 0.18 -25.92
CA ALA A 97 6.71 0.61 -27.26
C ALA A 97 6.72 -0.52 -28.30
#